data_AF-A0A832FUQ8-F1
#
_entry.id   AF-A0A832FUQ8-F1
#
_cell.length_a   1.000
_cell.length_b   1.000
_cell.length_c   1.000
_cell.angle_alpha   90.00
_cell.angle_beta   90.00
_cell.angle_gamma   90.00
#
_symmetry.space_group_name_H-M   'P 1'
#
loop_
_entity.id
_entity.type
_entity.pdbx_description
1 polymer ?
#
loop_
_entity_poly.entity_id
_entity_poly.type
_entity_poly.pdbx_seq_one_letter_code
_entity_poly.pdbx_strand_id
1 'polypeptide(L)'
;FVSVNDNDKPTVVPIARSLAELGFRLLSTRGTASYLQQRGIDAQPIDKVGEGRPNPVDYIVNGEIQLIINTPTGKTAFVDRGAIRRAAAAYGVPTLTTLSAASAAVEAIRAMRAEPLSVRSLQEVQRGVN
;
A
#
# COMPACT_ATOMS: atom_id res chain seq x y z
N PHE A 1 3.38 1.67 3.42
CA PHE A 1 4.38 0.58 3.35
C PHE A 1 4.12 -0.28 2.12
N VAL A 2 5.15 -0.55 1.32
CA VAL A 2 5.06 -1.32 0.08
C VAL A 2 6.07 -2.47 0.13
N SER A 3 5.61 -3.71 0.03
CA SER A 3 6.46 -4.89 -0.05
C SER A 3 5.86 -5.86 -1.05
N VAL A 4 6.58 -6.17 -2.12
CA VAL A 4 6.06 -7.03 -3.19
C VAL A 4 7.06 -8.12 -3.56
N ASN A 5 6.57 -9.24 -4.08
CA ASN A 5 7.44 -10.25 -4.68
C ASN A 5 8.11 -9.72 -5.96
N ASP A 6 9.12 -10.44 -6.45
CA ASP A 6 9.91 -9.98 -7.60
C ASP A 6 9.10 -9.91 -8.91
N ASN A 7 8.12 -10.79 -9.11
CA ASN A 7 7.28 -10.80 -10.32
C ASN A 7 6.34 -9.58 -10.37
N ASP A 8 5.98 -9.04 -9.20
CA ASP A 8 5.10 -7.89 -9.02
C ASP A 8 5.84 -6.55 -9.09
N LYS A 9 7.18 -6.57 -9.05
CA LYS A 9 8.01 -5.35 -9.08
C LYS A 9 7.75 -4.45 -10.29
N PRO A 10 7.64 -4.94 -11.54
CA PRO A 10 7.33 -4.07 -12.67
C PRO A 10 5.98 -3.37 -12.51
N THR A 11 4.97 -4.10 -12.03
CA THR A 11 3.60 -3.60 -11.90
C THR A 11 3.41 -2.65 -10.71
N VAL A 12 4.22 -2.77 -9.64
CA VAL A 12 4.12 -1.84 -8.50
C VAL A 12 4.72 -0.45 -8.79
N VAL A 13 5.59 -0.31 -9.80
CA VAL A 13 6.25 0.97 -10.14
C VAL A 13 5.27 2.11 -10.40
N PRO A 14 4.28 1.99 -11.33
CA PRO A 14 3.32 3.07 -11.57
C PRO A 14 2.47 3.38 -10.32
N ILE A 15 2.14 2.36 -9.51
CA ILE A 15 1.36 2.52 -8.27
C ILE A 15 2.17 3.33 -7.24
N ALA A 16 3.43 2.97 -7.02
CA ALA A 16 4.33 3.66 -6.11
C ALA A 16 4.59 5.12 -6.54
N ARG A 17 4.76 5.35 -7.85
CA ARG A 17 4.92 6.70 -8.41
C ARG A 17 3.69 7.56 -8.13
N SER A 18 2.49 7.07 -8.44
CA SER A 18 1.24 7.78 -8.15
C SER A 18 1.07 8.09 -6.66
N LEU A 19 1.42 7.15 -5.77
CA LEU A 19 1.41 7.42 -4.32
C LEU A 19 2.38 8.55 -3.94
N ALA A 20 3.60 8.55 -4.47
CA ALA A 20 4.58 9.61 -4.22
C ALA A 20 4.10 10.97 -4.75
N GLU A 21 3.49 11.02 -5.94
CA GLU A 21 2.86 12.22 -6.51
C GLU A 21 1.69 12.73 -5.66
N LEU A 22 0.96 11.82 -5.02
CA LEU A 22 -0.07 12.14 -4.02
C LEU A 22 0.53 12.53 -2.66
N GLY A 23 1.85 12.69 -2.55
CA GLY A 23 2.53 13.15 -1.33
C GLY A 23 2.66 12.09 -0.23
N PHE A 24 2.48 10.80 -0.56
CA PHE A 24 2.77 9.73 0.40
C PHE A 24 4.28 9.53 0.51
N ARG A 25 4.77 9.38 1.75
CA ARG A 25 6.10 8.82 2.01
C ARG A 25 6.06 7.31 1.85
N LEU A 26 7.01 6.73 1.13
CA LEU A 26 7.06 5.29 0.90
C LEU A 26 8.08 4.64 1.84
N LEU A 27 7.61 3.72 2.68
CA LEU A 27 8.44 2.77 3.41
C LEU A 27 8.40 1.42 2.71
N SER A 28 9.52 0.71 2.60
CA SER A 28 9.58 -0.55 1.86
C SER A 28 10.64 -1.51 2.38
N THR A 29 10.50 -2.81 2.12
CA THR A 29 11.60 -3.77 2.37
C THR A 29 12.73 -3.52 1.39
N ARG A 30 13.98 -3.81 1.79
CA ARG A 30 15.20 -3.45 1.01
C ARG A 30 15.13 -3.81 -0.48
N GLY A 31 14.62 -5.00 -0.80
CA GLY A 31 14.54 -5.47 -2.19
C GLY A 31 13.52 -4.72 -3.05
N THR A 32 12.40 -4.29 -2.47
CA THR A 32 11.41 -3.45 -3.16
C THR A 32 11.87 -1.99 -3.20
N ALA A 33 12.44 -1.47 -2.10
CA ALA A 33 13.01 -0.12 -2.03
C ALA A 33 14.09 0.10 -3.10
N SER A 34 15.07 -0.80 -3.18
CA SER A 34 16.15 -0.72 -4.18
C SER A 34 15.61 -0.69 -5.61
N TYR A 35 14.61 -1.52 -5.91
CA TYR A 35 14.01 -1.58 -7.24
C TYR A 35 13.29 -0.28 -7.63
N LEU A 36 12.61 0.36 -6.66
CA LEU A 36 11.92 1.64 -6.84
C LEU A 36 12.91 2.80 -6.98
N GLN A 37 13.94 2.84 -6.14
CA GLN A 37 14.97 3.88 -6.15
C GLN A 37 15.74 3.91 -7.47
N GLN A 38 16.06 2.75 -8.04
CA GLN A 38 16.66 2.65 -9.39
C GLN A 38 15.79 3.27 -10.50
N ARG A 39 14.51 3.53 -10.22
CA ARG A 39 13.54 4.16 -11.15
C ARG A 39 13.16 5.58 -10.72
N GLY A 40 13.95 6.18 -9.83
CA GLY A 40 13.76 7.55 -9.34
C GLY A 40 12.56 7.73 -8.41
N ILE A 41 12.08 6.65 -7.78
CA ILE A 41 11.00 6.71 -6.80
C ILE A 41 11.63 6.54 -5.41
N ASP A 42 11.57 7.58 -4.59
CA ASP A 42 12.09 7.51 -3.24
C ASP A 42 11.25 6.57 -2.36
N ALA A 43 11.92 5.60 -1.76
CA ALA A 43 11.35 4.63 -0.86
C ALA A 43 12.36 4.30 0.22
N GLN A 44 12.04 4.66 1.46
CA GLN A 44 12.91 4.41 2.61
C GLN A 44 12.94 2.91 2.93
N PRO A 45 14.11 2.26 2.88
CA PRO A 45 14.24 0.87 3.26
C PRO A 45 14.07 0.70 4.77
N ILE A 46 13.30 -0.30 5.19
CA ILE A 46 13.14 -0.71 6.59
C ILE A 46 13.35 -2.22 6.75
N ASP A 47 13.67 -2.66 7.98
CA ASP A 47 13.91 -4.07 8.29
C ASP A 47 12.62 -4.89 8.25
N LYS A 48 12.69 -6.16 7.86
CA LYS A 48 11.54 -7.07 8.02
C LYS A 48 11.32 -7.44 9.48
N VAL A 49 10.14 -7.97 9.79
CA VAL A 49 9.89 -8.56 11.10
C VAL A 49 10.88 -9.70 11.34
N GLY A 50 11.66 -9.57 12.42
CA GLY A 50 12.69 -10.54 12.81
C GLY A 50 14.09 -10.26 12.24
N GLU A 51 14.26 -9.30 11.33
CA GLU A 51 15.58 -8.89 10.80
C GLU A 51 16.17 -7.68 11.54
N GLY A 52 15.35 -6.90 12.26
CA GLY A 52 15.80 -5.70 12.96
C GLY A 52 14.66 -4.79 13.39
N ARG A 53 15.01 -3.56 13.81
CA ARG A 53 14.09 -2.49 14.21
C ARG A 53 14.60 -1.12 13.76
N PRO A 54 13.71 -0.16 13.45
CA PRO A 54 12.25 -0.31 13.39
C PRO A 54 11.80 -1.13 12.17
N ASN A 55 10.83 -2.03 12.38
CA ASN A 55 10.20 -2.84 11.33
C ASN A 55 8.75 -2.39 11.09
N PRO A 56 8.01 -2.91 10.08
CA PRO A 56 6.68 -2.44 9.75
C PRO A 56 5.68 -2.48 10.93
N VAL A 57 5.82 -3.43 11.85
CA VAL A 57 4.93 -3.49 13.03
C VAL A 57 5.17 -2.29 13.94
N ASP A 58 6.42 -1.90 14.18
CA ASP A 58 6.75 -0.72 14.98
C ASP A 58 6.13 0.54 14.36
N TYR A 59 6.30 0.73 13.04
CA TYR A 59 5.70 1.87 12.33
C TYR A 59 4.17 1.85 12.31
N ILE A 60 3.52 0.68 12.26
CA ILE A 60 2.05 0.56 12.38
C ILE A 60 1.61 1.01 13.78
N VAL A 61 2.25 0.50 14.82
CA VAL A 61 1.92 0.81 16.22
C VAL A 61 2.11 2.31 16.51
N ASN A 62 3.14 2.92 15.93
CA ASN A 62 3.39 4.35 16.04
C ASN A 62 2.45 5.24 15.18
N GLY A 63 1.56 4.65 14.39
CA GLY A 63 0.67 5.39 13.49
C GLY A 63 1.37 5.99 12.26
N GLU A 64 2.59 5.53 11.94
CA GLU A 64 3.42 6.06 10.86
C GLU A 64 3.15 5.37 9.51
N ILE A 65 2.42 4.25 9.50
CA ILE A 65 1.91 3.60 8.28
C ILE A 65 0.38 3.70 8.23
N GLN A 66 -0.14 4.33 7.17
CA GLN A 66 -1.60 4.49 6.95
C GLN A 66 -2.14 3.64 5.79
N LEU A 67 -1.25 2.97 5.04
CA LEU A 67 -1.61 2.07 3.95
C LEU A 67 -0.52 1.01 3.77
N ILE A 68 -0.93 -0.25 3.60
CA ILE A 68 -0.04 -1.37 3.32
C ILE A 68 -0.38 -1.98 1.96
N ILE A 69 0.61 -2.08 1.08
CA ILE A 69 0.56 -2.89 -0.14
C ILE A 69 1.53 -4.05 0.07
N ASN A 70 1.00 -5.27 0.18
CA ASN A 70 1.77 -6.46 0.48
C ASN A 70 1.33 -7.64 -0.37
N THR A 71 2.07 -7.96 -1.45
CA THR A 71 1.73 -9.11 -2.27
C THR A 71 2.31 -10.41 -1.69
N PRO A 72 1.61 -11.55 -1.80
CA PRO A 72 2.12 -12.82 -1.31
C PRO A 72 3.48 -13.16 -1.93
N THR A 73 4.41 -13.53 -1.07
CA THR A 73 5.70 -14.15 -1.41
C THR A 73 5.64 -15.62 -0.97
N GLY A 74 6.52 -16.49 -1.49
CA GLY A 74 6.51 -17.93 -1.23
C GLY A 74 6.47 -18.37 0.25
N LYS A 75 6.55 -19.70 0.49
CA LYS A 75 6.32 -20.33 1.81
C LYS A 75 7.17 -19.75 2.96
N THR A 76 8.37 -19.26 2.68
CA THR A 76 9.33 -18.72 3.67
C THR A 76 8.98 -17.37 4.28
N ALA A 77 8.01 -16.63 3.74
CA ALA A 77 7.65 -15.30 4.25
C ALA A 77 6.38 -15.28 5.14
N PHE A 78 5.97 -16.45 5.67
CA PHE A 78 4.71 -16.59 6.40
C PHE A 78 4.68 -15.89 7.77
N VAL A 79 5.81 -15.92 8.50
CA VAL A 79 5.90 -15.38 9.88
C VAL A 79 5.78 -13.85 9.88
N ASP A 80 6.52 -13.19 9.00
CA ASP A 80 6.51 -11.73 8.82
C ASP A 80 5.11 -11.22 8.45
N ARG A 81 4.47 -11.84 7.45
CA ARG A 81 3.12 -11.48 7.00
C ARG A 81 2.07 -11.59 8.11
N GLY A 82 2.16 -12.62 8.95
CA GLY A 82 1.21 -12.82 10.05
C GLY A 82 1.26 -11.68 11.06
N ALA A 83 2.47 -11.24 11.42
CA ALA A 83 2.64 -10.14 12.37
C ALA A 83 2.16 -8.81 11.79
N ILE A 84 2.55 -8.48 10.56
CA ILE A 84 2.13 -7.23 9.89
C ILE A 84 0.61 -7.18 9.74
N ARG A 85 -0.03 -8.26 9.26
CA ARG A 85 -1.50 -8.28 9.06
C ARG A 85 -2.26 -8.20 10.38
N ARG A 86 -1.79 -8.85 11.44
CA ARG A 86 -2.39 -8.74 12.78
C ARG A 86 -2.29 -7.32 13.32
N ALA A 87 -1.10 -6.70 13.22
CA ALA A 87 -0.92 -5.31 13.62
C ALA A 87 -1.79 -4.36 12.79
N ALA A 88 -1.81 -4.51 11.47
CA ALA A 88 -2.61 -3.68 10.59
C ALA A 88 -4.11 -3.77 10.93
N ALA A 89 -4.63 -4.99 11.16
CA ALA A 89 -6.02 -5.18 11.58
C ALA A 89 -6.30 -4.56 12.95
N ALA A 90 -5.40 -4.71 13.92
CA ALA A 90 -5.56 -4.18 15.27
C ALA A 90 -5.54 -2.64 15.31
N TYR A 91 -4.79 -1.98 14.42
CA TYR A 91 -4.63 -0.53 14.36
C TYR A 91 -5.41 0.13 13.22
N GLY A 92 -6.30 -0.60 12.54
CA GLY A 92 -7.17 -0.05 11.49
C GLY A 92 -6.44 0.38 10.21
N VAL A 93 -5.27 -0.20 9.93
CA VAL A 93 -4.48 0.13 8.73
C VAL A 93 -4.93 -0.75 7.55
N PRO A 94 -5.45 -0.15 6.45
CA PRO A 94 -5.87 -0.90 5.28
C PRO A 94 -4.69 -1.66 4.65
N THR A 95 -4.93 -2.95 4.36
CA THR A 95 -3.93 -3.86 3.78
C THR A 95 -4.43 -4.41 2.46
N LEU A 96 -3.72 -4.10 1.38
CA LEU A 96 -4.02 -4.51 0.02
C LEU A 96 -3.06 -5.62 -0.39
N THR A 97 -3.59 -6.79 -0.73
CA THR A 97 -2.80 -7.98 -1.05
C THR A 97 -2.66 -8.25 -2.54
N THR A 98 -3.30 -7.44 -3.38
CA THR A 98 -3.20 -7.52 -4.85
C THR A 98 -2.83 -6.15 -5.40
N LEU A 99 -2.08 -6.15 -6.51
CA LEU A 99 -1.74 -4.91 -7.19
C LEU A 99 -2.94 -4.25 -7.87
N SER A 100 -3.95 -5.04 -8.28
CA SER A 100 -5.20 -4.49 -8.81
C SER A 100 -5.96 -3.68 -7.75
N ALA A 101 -6.05 -4.19 -6.52
CA ALA A 101 -6.65 -3.44 -5.41
C ALA A 101 -5.82 -2.20 -5.05
N ALA A 102 -4.49 -2.30 -5.08
CA ALA A 102 -3.60 -1.16 -4.87
C ALA A 102 -3.79 -0.08 -5.94
N SER A 103 -3.87 -0.45 -7.20
CA SER A 103 -4.16 0.46 -8.31
C SER A 103 -5.52 1.15 -8.12
N ALA A 104 -6.58 0.40 -7.82
CA ALA A 104 -7.91 0.95 -7.60
C ALA A 104 -7.96 1.90 -6.40
N ALA A 105 -7.25 1.58 -5.30
CA ALA A 105 -7.18 2.43 -4.13
C ALA A 105 -6.48 3.77 -4.42
N VAL A 106 -5.40 3.75 -5.21
CA VAL A 106 -4.70 4.97 -5.63
C VAL A 106 -5.60 5.88 -6.48
N GLU A 107 -6.33 5.31 -7.43
CA GLU A 107 -7.30 6.08 -8.23
C GLU A 107 -8.43 6.66 -7.36
N ALA A 108 -8.95 5.88 -6.41
CA ALA A 108 -9.95 6.38 -5.46
C ALA A 108 -9.41 7.53 -4.61
N ILE A 109 -8.18 7.43 -4.07
CA ILE A 109 -7.53 8.50 -3.31
C ILE A 109 -7.36 9.75 -4.17
N ARG A 110 -6.96 9.59 -5.44
CA ARG A 110 -6.81 10.70 -6.39
C ARG A 110 -8.15 11.39 -6.65
N ALA A 111 -9.20 10.63 -6.94
CA ALA A 111 -10.54 11.15 -7.18
C ALA A 111 -11.08 11.91 -5.95
N MET A 112 -10.93 11.35 -4.76
CA MET A 112 -11.36 11.99 -3.50
C MET A 112 -10.62 13.29 -3.19
N ARG A 113 -9.43 13.51 -3.75
CA ARG A 113 -8.70 14.79 -3.63
C ARG A 113 -9.09 15.81 -4.69
N ALA A 114 -9.51 15.35 -5.87
CA ALA A 114 -9.86 16.21 -6.99
C ALA A 114 -11.28 16.79 -6.85
N GLU A 115 -12.22 16.00 -6.33
CA GLU A 115 -13.63 16.36 -6.27
C GLU A 115 -14.23 16.14 -4.88
N PRO A 116 -15.13 17.02 -4.42
CA PRO A 116 -15.87 16.79 -3.19
C PRO A 116 -16.79 15.57 -3.33
N LEU A 117 -16.95 14.83 -2.23
CA LEU A 117 -17.90 13.72 -2.18
C LEU A 117 -19.32 14.24 -2.46
N SER A 118 -19.93 13.72 -3.51
CA SER A 118 -21.36 13.93 -3.79
C SER A 118 -22.16 12.74 -3.31
N VAL A 119 -23.41 13.00 -2.89
CA VAL A 119 -24.34 11.96 -2.43
C VAL A 119 -25.45 11.85 -3.46
N ARG A 120 -25.80 10.61 -3.82
CA ARG A 120 -26.98 10.29 -4.63
C ARG A 120 -27.74 9.16 -3.96
N SER A 121 -29.05 9.32 -3.87
CA SER A 121 -29.96 8.24 -3.53
C SER A 121 -29.95 7.17 -4.62
N LEU A 122 -30.27 5.92 -4.26
CA LEU A 122 -30.36 4.83 -5.22
C LEU A 122 -31.38 5.13 -6.33
N GLN A 123 -32.46 5.83 -5.99
CA GLN A 123 -33.50 6.25 -6.93
C GLN A 123 -32.97 7.25 -7.97
N GLU A 124 -32.13 8.21 -7.56
CA GLU A 124 -31.48 9.15 -8.50
C GLU A 124 -30.50 8.44 -9.43
N VAL A 125 -29.83 7.38 -8.95
CA VAL A 125 -28.96 6.55 -9.79
C VAL A 125 -29.79 5.82 -10.85
N GLN A 126 -30.90 5.18 -10.46
CA GLN A 126 -31.76 4.42 -11.37
C GLN A 126 -32.44 5.28 -12.44
N ARG A 127 -32.81 6.52 -12.12
CA ARG A 127 -33.45 7.45 -13.08
C ARG A 127 -32.52 7.93 -14.20
N GLY A 128 -31.21 7.89 -13.99
CA GLY A 128 -30.22 8.33 -14.98
C GLY A 128 -29.77 7.25 -15.97
N VAL A 129 -30.40 6.06 -15.96
CA VAL A 129 -30.04 4.90 -16.80
C VAL A 129 -31.05 4.66 -17.94
N ASN A 130 -31.95 5.63 -18.21
CA ASN A 130 -32.88 5.60 -19.35
C ASN A 130 -32.47 6.56 -20.46
#